data_AF-A0A349MKP3-F1
#
_entry.id   AF-A0A349MKP3-F1
#
_cell.length_a   1.000
_cell.length_b   1.000
_cell.length_c   1.000
_cell.angle_alpha   90.00
_cell.angle_beta   90.00
_cell.angle_gamma   90.00
#
_symmetry.space_group_name_H-M   'P 1'
#
loop_
_entity.id
_entity.type
_entity.pdbx_description
1 polymer ?
#
loop_
_entity_poly.entity_id
_entity_poly.type
_entity_poly.pdbx_seq_one_letter_code
_entity_poly.pdbx_strand_id
1 'polypeptide(L)'
;MAKMGTPPIGERMKFGMWIMATGLMLGTGLFLMAVFDVDPWKDHRYSYAPPIAAGAPSPHPDDRTHRTCSSCHQIINQQRDLAIPIAPPTPAIASGVPSPHGDNRDNMACSKCHRILAQTTVPTPPAAPPQVVAPQTAQGIAVAMMTAPYPLLPAAPTVTPREWHEKFQPVRFQGKILAVVGKNIRYGRINVNILVNDGINQPSWYNLAPEWYLQAKRCNVSTGFYVKGTSFNELGQPNALRYGQSLSVNGQFCQLRNSHMEGLWNPTTRHHAPGHDANEEADLE
;
A
#
# COMPACT_ATOMS: atom_id res chain seq x y z
N MET A 1 70.22 38.81 13.20
CA MET A 1 69.78 37.52 13.76
C MET A 1 68.97 37.80 15.02
N ALA A 2 67.64 37.75 14.94
CA ALA A 2 66.77 38.03 16.10
C ALA A 2 66.60 36.76 16.93
N LYS A 3 66.99 36.83 18.21
CA LYS A 3 66.93 35.74 19.19
C LYS A 3 65.48 35.64 19.68
N MET A 4 64.73 34.65 19.21
CA MET A 4 63.36 34.40 19.71
C MET A 4 63.44 33.90 21.16
N GLY A 5 63.01 34.75 22.10
CA GLY A 5 62.89 34.39 23.50
C GLY A 5 61.76 33.38 23.71
N THR A 6 62.04 32.35 24.50
CA THR A 6 61.04 31.36 24.92
C THR A 6 59.97 32.03 25.79
N PRO A 7 58.67 31.87 25.47
CA PRO A 7 57.60 32.50 26.23
C PRO A 7 57.48 31.92 27.65
N PRO A 8 57.05 32.74 28.62
CA PRO A 8 56.93 32.37 30.02
C PRO A 8 55.97 31.19 30.22
N ILE A 9 56.28 30.35 31.21
CA ILE A 9 55.63 29.04 31.46
C ILE A 9 54.09 29.17 31.62
N GLY A 10 53.60 30.31 32.12
CA GLY A 10 52.16 30.57 32.27
C GLY A 10 51.38 30.73 30.96
N GLU A 11 52.01 31.15 29.86
CA GLU A 11 51.34 31.24 28.55
C GLU A 11 51.24 29.88 27.86
N ARG A 12 52.20 28.97 28.09
CA ARG A 12 52.20 27.63 27.51
C ARG A 12 51.06 26.76 28.03
N MET A 13 50.68 26.94 29.30
CA MET A 13 49.61 26.17 29.92
C MET A 13 48.21 26.55 29.37
N LYS A 14 48.02 27.83 29.01
CA LYS A 14 46.76 28.29 28.39
C LYS A 14 46.58 27.72 26.99
N PHE A 15 47.64 27.65 26.19
CA PHE A 15 47.56 27.14 24.82
C PHE A 15 47.20 25.65 24.77
N GLY A 16 47.79 24.83 25.64
CA GLY A 16 47.45 23.40 25.72
C GLY A 16 45.99 23.14 26.12
N MET A 17 45.45 23.96 27.04
CA MET A 17 44.05 23.85 27.46
C MET A 17 43.06 24.17 26.33
N TRP A 18 43.37 25.17 25.50
CA TRP A 18 42.55 25.51 24.32
C TRP A 18 42.51 24.38 23.29
N ILE A 19 43.65 23.74 23.00
CA ILE A 19 43.70 22.62 22.04
C ILE A 19 42.83 21.45 22.53
N MET A 20 42.91 21.10 23.81
CA MET A 20 42.10 19.99 24.35
C MET A 20 40.60 20.33 24.34
N ALA A 21 40.21 21.56 24.68
CA ALA A 21 38.82 22.00 24.64
C ALA A 21 38.24 21.98 23.22
N THR A 22 39.00 22.47 22.23
CA THR A 22 38.56 22.45 20.82
C THR A 22 38.46 21.03 20.29
N GLY A 23 39.40 20.14 20.63
CA GLY A 23 39.35 18.74 20.24
C GLY A 23 38.11 18.01 20.77
N LEU A 24 37.76 18.26 22.04
CA LEU A 24 36.58 17.65 22.67
C LEU A 24 35.26 18.15 22.03
N MET A 25 35.16 19.46 21.77
CA MET A 25 34.01 20.06 21.11
C MET A 25 33.81 19.52 19.68
N LEU A 26 34.89 19.49 18.88
CA LEU A 26 34.82 19.02 17.50
C LEU A 26 34.51 17.52 17.41
N GLY A 27 35.15 16.71 18.26
CA GLY A 27 34.95 15.27 18.32
C GLY A 27 33.52 14.90 18.76
N THR A 28 32.99 15.59 19.77
CA THR A 28 31.61 15.36 20.22
C THR A 28 30.59 15.78 19.17
N GLY A 29 30.83 16.90 18.48
CA GLY A 29 29.97 17.36 17.37
C GLY A 29 29.91 16.35 16.22
N LEU A 30 31.05 15.81 15.80
CA LEU A 30 31.11 14.76 14.77
C LEU A 30 30.44 13.46 15.22
N PHE A 31 30.63 13.05 16.48
CA PHE A 31 29.98 11.87 17.03
C PHE A 31 28.47 12.02 17.09
N LEU A 32 27.96 13.17 17.54
CA LEU A 32 26.52 13.43 17.57
C LEU A 32 25.92 13.47 16.16
N MET A 33 26.60 14.06 15.19
CA MET A 33 26.18 13.98 13.78
C MET A 33 26.16 12.53 13.30
N ALA A 34 27.16 11.71 13.63
CA ALA A 34 27.17 10.30 13.22
C ALA A 34 26.08 9.44 13.87
N VAL A 35 25.70 9.73 15.13
CA VAL A 35 24.71 8.94 15.87
C VAL A 35 23.28 9.37 15.57
N PHE A 36 23.06 10.67 15.31
CA PHE A 36 21.72 11.23 15.14
C PHE A 36 21.38 11.58 13.69
N ASP A 37 22.32 11.52 12.75
CA ASP A 37 22.02 11.65 11.32
C ASP A 37 21.55 10.31 10.76
N VAL A 38 20.27 10.27 10.38
CA VAL A 38 19.54 9.06 10.05
C VAL A 38 19.89 8.63 8.63
N ASP A 39 21.06 8.02 8.46
CA ASP A 39 21.68 7.56 7.21
C ASP A 39 22.05 8.68 6.22
N PRO A 40 23.27 9.25 6.27
CA PRO A 40 23.79 10.14 5.23
C PRO A 40 23.97 9.44 3.86
N TRP A 41 23.76 8.13 3.80
CA TRP A 41 23.78 7.29 2.60
C TRP A 41 22.39 6.91 2.08
N LYS A 42 21.31 7.46 2.65
CA LYS A 42 19.97 7.31 2.08
C LYS A 42 19.86 8.16 0.82
N ASP A 43 20.34 7.61 -0.29
CA ASP A 43 20.00 8.06 -1.62
C ASP A 43 18.47 7.94 -1.79
N HIS A 44 17.75 9.04 -1.56
CA HIS A 44 16.31 9.15 -1.78
C HIS A 44 15.88 8.92 -3.25
N ARG A 45 16.84 8.68 -4.15
CA ARG A 45 16.62 8.46 -5.58
C ARG A 45 16.09 7.06 -5.91
N TYR A 46 16.20 6.09 -4.99
CA TYR A 46 15.68 4.73 -5.20
C TYR A 46 14.18 4.57 -4.91
N SER A 47 13.56 5.56 -4.25
CA SER A 47 12.18 5.49 -3.74
C SER A 47 11.08 5.64 -4.80
N TYR A 48 11.43 5.94 -6.05
CA TYR A 48 10.46 6.31 -7.09
C TYR A 48 10.32 5.29 -8.22
N ALA A 49 11.24 4.35 -8.33
CA ALA A 49 11.15 3.31 -9.35
C ALA A 49 10.25 2.17 -8.81
N PRO A 50 9.16 1.82 -9.50
CA PRO A 50 8.28 0.76 -9.05
C PRO A 50 9.05 -0.57 -8.99
N PRO A 51 8.72 -1.50 -8.07
CA PRO A 51 9.31 -2.82 -8.11
C PRO A 51 8.94 -3.54 -9.41
N ILE A 52 9.87 -4.30 -9.98
CA ILE A 52 9.67 -5.03 -11.24
C ILE A 52 9.97 -6.51 -11.06
N ALA A 53 9.30 -7.34 -11.85
CA ALA A 53 9.59 -8.76 -11.90
C ALA A 53 10.99 -9.01 -12.49
N ALA A 54 11.68 -10.05 -12.01
CA ALA A 54 12.92 -10.50 -12.62
C ALA A 54 12.70 -10.80 -14.11
N GLY A 55 13.52 -10.20 -14.99
CA GLY A 55 13.42 -10.36 -16.44
C GLY A 55 12.39 -9.47 -17.14
N ALA A 56 11.72 -8.54 -16.44
CA ALA A 56 10.81 -7.59 -17.07
C ALA A 56 11.56 -6.72 -18.11
N PRO A 57 11.04 -6.58 -19.35
CA PRO A 57 11.67 -5.75 -20.37
C PRO A 57 11.62 -4.27 -19.97
N SER A 58 12.70 -3.54 -20.25
CA SER A 58 12.76 -2.10 -19.96
C SER A 58 11.77 -1.33 -20.86
N PRO A 59 10.84 -0.55 -20.29
CA PRO A 59 9.94 0.30 -21.07
C PRO A 59 10.56 1.66 -21.42
N HIS A 60 11.79 1.93 -20.96
CA HIS A 60 12.47 3.19 -21.21
C HIS A 60 13.20 3.15 -22.56
N PRO A 61 13.13 4.22 -23.36
CA PRO A 61 13.85 4.30 -24.64
C PRO A 61 15.25 4.95 -24.52
N ASP A 62 15.66 5.37 -23.32
CA ASP A 62 16.90 6.09 -23.08
C ASP A 62 18.04 5.17 -22.61
N ASP A 63 19.19 5.78 -22.27
CA ASP A 63 20.42 5.11 -21.83
C ASP A 63 20.25 4.22 -20.58
N ARG A 64 19.09 4.27 -19.91
CA ARG A 64 18.74 3.40 -18.78
C ARG A 64 18.52 1.96 -19.21
N THR A 65 18.25 1.70 -20.48
CA THR A 65 18.15 0.35 -21.07
C THR A 65 19.46 -0.45 -20.95
N HIS A 66 20.60 0.24 -20.86
CA HIS A 66 21.92 -0.37 -20.75
C HIS A 66 22.41 -0.50 -19.29
N ARG A 67 21.59 -0.12 -18.30
CA ARG A 67 21.92 -0.25 -16.88
C ARG A 67 21.30 -1.50 -16.28
N THR A 68 21.94 -2.07 -15.26
CA THR A 68 21.37 -3.19 -14.50
C THR A 68 20.11 -2.73 -13.78
N CYS A 69 18.96 -3.36 -14.02
CA CYS A 69 17.67 -2.90 -13.49
C CYS A 69 17.65 -2.77 -11.96
N SER A 70 18.43 -3.59 -11.25
CA SER A 70 18.58 -3.55 -9.79
C SER A 70 19.26 -2.29 -9.26
N SER A 71 19.88 -1.48 -10.13
CA SER A 71 20.43 -0.18 -9.75
C SER A 71 19.36 0.88 -9.56
N CYS A 72 18.10 0.62 -9.88
CA CYS A 72 17.01 1.60 -9.71
C CYS A 72 15.74 0.94 -9.17
N HIS A 73 15.40 -0.27 -9.65
CA HIS A 73 14.21 -0.99 -9.25
C HIS A 73 14.53 -2.06 -8.22
N GLN A 74 13.60 -2.29 -7.28
CA GLN A 74 13.59 -3.51 -6.49
C GLN A 74 13.18 -4.68 -7.41
N ILE A 75 14.10 -5.61 -7.64
CA ILE A 75 13.84 -6.81 -8.43
C ILE A 75 13.15 -7.83 -7.54
N ILE A 76 11.87 -8.08 -7.80
CA ILE A 76 11.13 -9.14 -7.13
C ILE A 76 11.58 -10.45 -7.75
N ASN A 77 12.61 -11.06 -7.17
CA ASN A 77 12.98 -12.45 -7.44
C ASN A 77 11.92 -13.34 -6.79
N GLN A 78 10.99 -13.84 -7.59
CA GLN A 78 9.98 -14.82 -7.16
C GLN A 78 10.58 -16.12 -6.58
N GLN A 79 11.90 -16.30 -6.59
CA GLN A 79 12.56 -17.57 -6.33
C GLN A 79 13.28 -17.73 -4.99
N ARG A 80 13.41 -16.72 -4.12
CA ARG A 80 14.23 -16.88 -2.90
C ARG A 80 13.53 -17.18 -1.58
N ASP A 81 12.21 -17.04 -1.47
CA ASP A 81 11.54 -17.24 -0.16
C ASP A 81 10.41 -18.29 -0.13
N LEU A 82 10.14 -19.05 -1.19
CA LEU A 82 9.19 -20.16 -1.12
C LEU A 82 9.63 -21.36 -1.95
N ALA A 83 10.14 -22.40 -1.28
CA ALA A 83 10.04 -23.76 -1.77
C ALA A 83 8.56 -24.20 -1.71
N ILE A 84 7.85 -24.05 -2.82
CA ILE A 84 6.81 -24.92 -3.44
C ILE A 84 6.22 -24.12 -4.63
N PRO A 85 6.11 -24.68 -5.86
CA PRO A 85 5.96 -23.89 -7.08
C PRO A 85 4.53 -23.89 -7.61
N ILE A 86 3.91 -22.72 -7.80
CA ILE A 86 2.93 -22.51 -8.89
C ILE A 86 3.09 -21.07 -9.38
N ALA A 87 3.84 -20.88 -10.46
CA ALA A 87 3.73 -19.67 -11.28
C ALA A 87 2.27 -19.56 -11.77
N PRO A 88 1.65 -18.37 -11.80
CA PRO A 88 0.36 -18.22 -12.46
C PRO A 88 0.52 -18.75 -13.90
N PRO A 89 -0.35 -19.67 -14.36
CA PRO A 89 -0.17 -20.28 -15.66
C PRO A 89 -0.21 -19.19 -16.71
N THR A 90 0.88 -19.06 -17.49
CA THR A 90 0.90 -18.22 -18.69
C THR A 90 -0.35 -18.55 -19.51
N PRO A 91 -1.16 -17.54 -19.91
CA PRO A 91 -2.43 -17.76 -20.56
C PRO A 91 -2.23 -18.68 -21.77
N ALA A 92 -3.04 -19.74 -21.83
CA ALA A 92 -2.93 -20.73 -22.87
C ALA A 92 -3.65 -20.24 -24.13
N ILE A 93 -3.00 -20.34 -25.29
CA ILE A 93 -3.60 -19.98 -26.58
C ILE A 93 -3.47 -21.16 -27.53
N ALA A 94 -4.45 -21.31 -28.44
CA ALA A 94 -4.34 -22.30 -29.50
C ALA A 94 -3.24 -21.89 -30.49
N SER A 95 -2.53 -22.89 -31.04
CA SER A 95 -1.55 -22.66 -32.10
C SER A 95 -2.20 -21.99 -33.32
N GLY A 96 -1.58 -20.94 -33.84
CA GLY A 96 -2.02 -20.23 -35.04
C GLY A 96 -3.07 -19.13 -34.83
N VAL A 97 -3.46 -18.83 -33.58
CA VAL A 97 -4.38 -17.72 -33.31
C VAL A 97 -3.68 -16.38 -33.56
N PRO A 98 -4.25 -15.47 -34.39
CA PRO A 98 -3.66 -14.16 -34.63
C PRO A 98 -3.62 -13.34 -33.35
N SER A 99 -2.54 -12.57 -33.18
CA SER A 99 -2.39 -11.67 -32.04
C SER A 99 -3.53 -10.65 -32.02
N PRO A 100 -4.28 -10.50 -30.91
CA PRO A 100 -5.27 -9.44 -30.76
C PRO A 100 -4.62 -8.12 -30.30
N HIS A 101 -3.29 -8.06 -30.28
CA HIS A 101 -2.54 -6.88 -29.88
C HIS A 101 -2.31 -6.01 -31.12
N GLY A 102 -1.93 -4.75 -30.89
CA GLY A 102 -1.63 -3.79 -31.96
C GLY A 102 -0.32 -3.06 -31.69
N ASP A 103 0.62 -3.78 -31.07
CA ASP A 103 1.88 -3.25 -30.58
C ASP A 103 3.04 -4.19 -30.94
N ASN A 104 4.25 -3.87 -30.45
CA ASN A 104 5.46 -4.62 -30.79
C ASN A 104 5.43 -6.11 -30.37
N ARG A 105 4.42 -6.58 -29.62
CA ARG A 105 4.24 -8.01 -29.29
C ARG A 105 3.80 -8.83 -30.50
N ASP A 106 3.20 -8.20 -31.51
CA ASP A 106 2.78 -8.87 -32.75
C ASP A 106 3.97 -9.42 -33.54
N ASN A 107 5.17 -8.87 -33.30
CA ASN A 107 6.42 -9.29 -33.92
C ASN A 107 7.21 -10.30 -33.07
N MET A 108 6.65 -10.76 -31.94
CA MET A 108 7.33 -11.70 -31.04
C MET A 108 6.73 -13.11 -31.14
N ALA A 109 7.56 -14.13 -30.92
CA ALA A 109 7.07 -15.50 -30.80
C ALA A 109 6.13 -15.62 -29.59
N CYS A 110 4.88 -16.05 -29.82
CA CYS A 110 3.84 -16.13 -28.80
C CYS A 110 4.24 -17.02 -27.60
N SER A 111 5.10 -18.02 -27.85
CA SER A 111 5.64 -18.93 -26.82
C SER A 111 6.49 -18.24 -25.75
N LYS A 112 6.92 -16.99 -25.97
CA LYS A 112 7.63 -16.20 -24.95
C LYS A 112 6.74 -15.76 -23.79
N CYS A 113 5.42 -15.67 -24.00
CA CYS A 113 4.47 -15.15 -23.02
C CYS A 113 3.25 -16.06 -22.80
N HIS A 114 2.95 -16.94 -23.76
CA HIS A 114 1.80 -17.84 -23.73
C HIS A 114 2.21 -19.30 -23.77
N ARG A 115 1.39 -20.15 -23.15
CA ARG A 115 1.49 -21.59 -23.34
C ARG A 115 0.73 -21.98 -24.60
N ILE A 116 1.44 -22.42 -25.63
CA ILE A 116 0.80 -22.84 -26.88
C ILE A 116 0.22 -24.24 -26.69
N LEU A 117 -1.10 -24.35 -26.80
CA LEU A 117 -1.78 -25.65 -26.83
C LEU A 117 -1.61 -26.22 -28.24
N ALA A 118 -0.92 -27.36 -28.35
CA ALA A 118 -0.93 -28.14 -29.57
C ALA A 118 -2.38 -28.47 -29.92
N GLN A 119 -2.77 -28.25 -31.17
CA GLN A 119 -4.08 -28.71 -31.62
C GLN A 119 -4.09 -30.23 -31.51
N THR A 120 -4.69 -30.72 -30.43
CA THR A 120 -5.05 -32.13 -30.34
C THR A 120 -6.04 -32.35 -31.46
N THR A 121 -5.63 -33.02 -32.54
CA THR A 121 -6.55 -33.58 -33.52
C THR A 121 -7.41 -34.59 -32.77
N VAL A 122 -8.57 -34.15 -32.28
CA VAL A 122 -9.54 -34.99 -31.60
C VAL A 122 -10.11 -35.96 -32.64
N PRO A 123 -9.98 -37.28 -32.45
CA PRO A 123 -10.69 -38.24 -33.28
C PRO A 123 -12.20 -38.05 -33.06
N THR A 124 -12.94 -37.85 -34.15
CA THR A 124 -14.40 -37.76 -34.17
C THR A 124 -15.03 -38.94 -33.40
N PRO A 125 -15.80 -38.71 -32.32
CA PRO A 125 -16.54 -39.78 -31.67
C PRO A 125 -17.68 -40.28 -32.58
N PRO A 126 -17.99 -41.58 -32.60
CA PRO A 126 -19.15 -42.09 -33.31
C PRO A 126 -20.45 -41.53 -32.69
N ALA A 127 -21.37 -41.15 -33.57
CA ALA A 127 -22.62 -40.47 -33.24
C ALA A 127 -23.45 -41.22 -32.17
N ALA A 128 -23.80 -40.52 -31.09
CA ALA A 128 -24.73 -41.02 -30.10
C ALA A 128 -26.17 -41.00 -30.65
N PRO A 129 -27.01 -42.01 -30.33
CA PRO A 129 -28.39 -42.05 -30.79
C PRO A 129 -29.27 -40.98 -30.11
N PRO A 130 -30.33 -40.50 -30.80
CA PRO A 130 -31.17 -39.40 -30.34
C PRO A 130 -31.97 -39.77 -29.09
N GLN A 131 -31.90 -38.91 -28.07
CA GLN A 131 -32.77 -38.99 -26.89
C GLN A 131 -34.06 -38.22 -27.14
N VAL A 132 -35.19 -38.90 -27.01
CA VAL A 132 -36.55 -38.34 -27.13
C VAL A 132 -36.90 -37.62 -25.83
N VAL A 133 -36.98 -36.29 -25.88
CA VAL A 133 -37.47 -35.46 -24.77
C VAL A 133 -38.99 -35.44 -24.81
N ALA A 134 -39.64 -35.92 -23.73
CA ALA A 134 -41.08 -35.91 -23.57
C ALA A 134 -41.62 -34.48 -23.29
N PRO A 135 -42.80 -34.11 -23.82
CA PRO A 135 -43.38 -32.78 -23.62
C PRO A 135 -43.94 -32.62 -22.20
N GLN A 136 -43.49 -31.58 -21.51
CA GLN A 136 -44.07 -31.16 -20.23
C GLN A 136 -45.32 -30.30 -20.48
N THR A 137 -46.45 -30.80 -20.01
CA THR A 137 -47.74 -30.09 -20.04
C THR A 137 -47.75 -28.96 -19.01
N ALA A 138 -47.80 -27.72 -19.48
CA ALA A 138 -48.01 -26.53 -18.67
C ALA A 138 -49.46 -26.48 -18.18
N GLN A 139 -49.67 -26.54 -16.86
CA GLN A 139 -50.97 -26.30 -16.23
C GLN A 139 -51.12 -24.79 -16.02
N GLY A 140 -52.01 -24.17 -16.79
CA GLY A 140 -52.38 -22.76 -16.64
C GLY A 140 -53.32 -22.58 -15.45
N ILE A 141 -52.88 -21.83 -14.44
CA ILE A 141 -53.74 -21.37 -13.34
C ILE A 141 -54.42 -20.07 -13.81
N ALA A 142 -55.74 -20.10 -13.97
CA ALA A 142 -56.54 -18.92 -14.26
C ALA A 142 -56.65 -18.05 -12.99
N VAL A 143 -56.00 -16.88 -13.00
CA VAL A 143 -56.15 -15.87 -11.94
C VAL A 143 -57.28 -14.92 -12.36
N ALA A 144 -58.38 -14.94 -11.60
CA ALA A 144 -59.48 -14.02 -11.76
C ALA A 144 -59.02 -12.58 -11.43
N MET A 145 -59.07 -11.68 -12.41
CA MET A 145 -58.76 -10.27 -12.20
C MET A 145 -59.95 -9.56 -11.58
N MET A 146 -59.94 -9.40 -10.25
CA MET A 146 -60.84 -8.48 -9.56
C MET A 146 -60.38 -7.04 -9.78
N THR A 147 -61.13 -6.29 -10.57
CA THR A 147 -60.95 -4.85 -10.80
C THR A 147 -61.43 -4.06 -9.58
N ALA A 148 -60.63 -4.01 -8.52
CA ALA A 148 -60.80 -3.04 -7.44
C ALA A 148 -59.84 -1.86 -7.68
N PRO A 149 -60.27 -0.60 -7.50
CA PRO A 149 -59.37 0.55 -7.56
C PRO A 149 -58.38 0.46 -6.38
N TYR A 150 -57.13 0.16 -6.69
CA TYR A 150 -56.07 0.10 -5.69
C TYR A 150 -55.89 1.48 -5.05
N PRO A 151 -55.81 1.57 -3.71
CA PRO A 151 -55.37 2.81 -3.07
C PRO A 151 -53.98 3.16 -3.60
N LEU A 152 -53.79 4.43 -3.98
CA LEU A 152 -52.50 4.95 -4.41
C LEU A 152 -51.44 4.55 -3.38
N LEU A 153 -50.50 3.70 -3.80
CA LEU A 153 -49.35 3.32 -2.99
C LEU A 153 -48.67 4.60 -2.50
N PRO A 154 -48.35 4.72 -1.20
CA PRO A 154 -47.61 5.86 -0.69
C PRO A 154 -46.34 6.02 -1.52
N ALA A 155 -46.03 7.26 -1.90
CA ALA A 155 -44.84 7.58 -2.67
C ALA A 155 -43.62 6.88 -2.05
N ALA A 156 -42.85 6.18 -2.88
CA ALA A 156 -41.66 5.48 -2.42
C ALA A 156 -40.80 6.47 -1.60
N PRO A 157 -40.36 6.09 -0.38
CA PRO A 157 -39.55 6.97 0.44
C PRO A 157 -38.37 7.45 -0.38
N THR A 158 -38.14 8.77 -0.35
CA THR A 158 -37.00 9.39 -1.03
C THR A 158 -35.75 8.74 -0.47
N VAL A 159 -35.07 7.93 -1.28
CA VAL A 159 -33.84 7.24 -0.86
C VAL A 159 -32.82 8.33 -0.56
N THR A 160 -32.61 8.60 0.73
CA THR A 160 -31.52 9.46 1.15
C THR A 160 -30.21 8.80 0.69
N PRO A 161 -29.26 9.57 0.16
CA PRO A 161 -27.98 9.01 -0.24
C PRO A 161 -27.37 8.29 0.95
N ARG A 162 -27.01 7.00 0.79
CA ARG A 162 -26.34 6.24 1.84
C ARG A 162 -25.20 7.04 2.42
N GLU A 163 -25.23 7.23 3.73
CA GLU A 163 -24.14 7.89 4.44
C GLU A 163 -22.84 7.09 4.25
N TRP A 164 -21.70 7.77 4.36
CA TRP A 164 -20.40 7.16 4.10
C TRP A 164 -20.19 5.89 4.94
N HIS A 165 -20.60 5.88 6.20
CA HIS A 165 -20.43 4.71 7.07
C HIS A 165 -21.21 3.46 6.62
N GLU A 166 -22.24 3.61 5.77
CA GLU A 166 -23.02 2.49 5.22
C GLU A 166 -22.38 1.86 3.97
N LYS A 167 -21.37 2.52 3.39
CA LYS A 167 -20.65 2.05 2.19
C LYS A 167 -19.39 1.27 2.53
N PHE A 168 -18.98 1.26 3.79
CA PHE A 168 -17.71 0.69 4.22
C PHE A 168 -17.93 -0.42 5.23
N GLN A 169 -17.16 -1.50 5.07
CA GLN A 169 -17.13 -2.59 6.03
C GLN A 169 -15.82 -2.58 6.81
N PRO A 170 -15.85 -2.70 8.15
CA PRO A 170 -14.65 -2.88 8.93
C PRO A 170 -14.06 -4.26 8.67
N VAL A 171 -12.80 -4.30 8.25
CA VAL A 171 -12.02 -5.50 7.96
C VAL A 171 -10.73 -5.46 8.77
N ARG A 172 -10.45 -6.55 9.49
CA ARG A 172 -9.19 -6.72 10.21
C ARG A 172 -8.07 -6.99 9.22
N PHE A 173 -6.89 -6.43 9.48
CA PHE A 173 -5.69 -6.72 8.71
C PHE A 173 -4.50 -6.91 9.63
N GLN A 174 -3.52 -7.68 9.15
CA GLN A 174 -2.22 -7.84 9.80
C GLN A 174 -1.17 -8.21 8.76
N GLY A 175 0.11 -7.99 9.06
CA GLY A 175 1.18 -8.44 8.18
C GLY A 175 2.43 -7.58 8.28
N LYS A 176 3.39 -7.89 7.41
CA LYS A 176 4.63 -7.14 7.27
C LYS A 176 4.44 -5.98 6.29
N ILE A 177 4.92 -4.79 6.65
CA ILE A 177 4.96 -3.64 5.76
C ILE A 177 6.02 -3.88 4.69
N LEU A 178 5.61 -3.90 3.42
CA LEU A 178 6.50 -4.00 2.27
C LEU A 178 6.95 -2.63 1.75
N ALA A 179 6.08 -1.63 1.84
CA ALA A 179 6.37 -0.28 1.38
C ALA A 179 5.63 0.76 2.22
N VAL A 180 6.25 1.92 2.40
CA VAL A 180 5.66 3.11 3.01
C VAL A 180 5.77 4.26 2.02
N VAL A 181 4.63 4.84 1.65
CA VAL A 181 4.55 6.00 0.76
C VAL A 181 4.06 7.17 1.58
N GLY A 182 5.02 8.02 1.97
CA GLY A 182 4.81 9.23 2.75
C GLY A 182 4.38 10.45 1.92
N LYS A 183 4.22 11.58 2.61
CA LYS A 183 3.70 12.84 2.08
C LYS A 183 4.49 13.29 0.85
N ASN A 184 3.79 13.54 -0.26
CA ASN A 184 4.31 14.36 -1.33
C ASN A 184 3.41 15.60 -1.45
N ILE A 185 3.91 16.73 -0.97
CA ILE A 185 3.21 18.01 -0.96
C ILE A 185 2.77 18.42 -2.37
N ARG A 186 3.49 18.01 -3.41
CA ARG A 186 3.13 18.31 -4.81
C ARG A 186 1.87 17.58 -5.30
N TYR A 187 1.45 16.51 -4.65
CA TYR A 187 0.30 15.69 -5.06
C TYR A 187 -0.89 15.75 -4.10
N GLY A 188 -0.91 16.69 -3.16
CA GLY A 188 -2.03 16.86 -2.22
C GLY A 188 -2.25 15.68 -1.26
N ARG A 189 -1.33 14.71 -1.20
CA ARG A 189 -1.44 13.55 -0.30
C ARG A 189 -0.91 13.92 1.08
N ILE A 190 -1.81 14.06 2.05
CA ILE A 190 -1.48 14.40 3.43
C ILE A 190 -1.21 13.14 4.27
N ASN A 191 -1.82 12.00 3.89
CA ASN A 191 -1.78 10.77 4.67
C ASN A 191 -0.67 9.81 4.21
N VAL A 192 -0.12 9.06 5.16
CA VAL A 192 0.80 7.96 4.88
C VAL A 192 0.04 6.76 4.32
N ASN A 193 0.56 6.14 3.26
CA ASN A 193 0.02 4.89 2.73
C ASN A 193 1.04 3.76 2.96
N ILE A 194 0.57 2.61 3.43
CA ILE A 194 1.42 1.43 3.62
C ILE A 194 0.92 0.26 2.76
N LEU A 195 1.85 -0.50 2.19
CA LEU A 195 1.57 -1.77 1.53
C LEU A 195 1.85 -2.89 2.53
N VAL A 196 0.82 -3.66 2.89
CA VAL A 196 0.93 -4.73 3.89
C VAL A 196 0.75 -6.09 3.22
N ASN A 197 1.65 -7.02 3.53
CA ASN A 197 1.58 -8.41 3.13
C ASN A 197 1.31 -9.28 4.36
N ASP A 198 0.17 -9.96 4.36
CA ASP A 198 -0.26 -10.88 5.43
C ASP A 198 0.31 -12.30 5.27
N GLY A 199 1.02 -12.56 4.16
CA GLY A 199 1.61 -13.85 3.82
C GLY A 199 0.63 -14.85 3.20
N ILE A 200 -0.65 -14.50 3.06
CA ILE A 200 -1.70 -15.39 2.56
C ILE A 200 -2.35 -14.79 1.30
N ASN A 201 -2.71 -13.51 1.36
CA ASN A 201 -3.40 -12.77 0.32
C ASN A 201 -2.42 -11.87 -0.46
N GLN A 202 -2.88 -11.33 -1.59
CA GLN A 202 -2.13 -10.31 -2.30
C GLN A 202 -1.92 -9.06 -1.42
N PRO A 203 -0.72 -8.44 -1.46
CA PRO A 203 -0.44 -7.24 -0.68
C PRO A 203 -1.45 -6.14 -0.95
N SER A 204 -1.95 -5.51 0.12
CA SER A 204 -3.02 -4.51 0.04
C SER A 204 -2.53 -3.15 0.54
N TRP A 205 -3.01 -2.06 -0.10
CA TRP A 205 -2.70 -0.69 0.30
C TRP A 205 -3.65 -0.20 1.38
N TYR A 206 -3.07 0.44 2.41
CA TYR A 206 -3.80 1.04 3.52
C TYR A 206 -3.46 2.52 3.66
N ASN A 207 -4.47 3.38 3.63
CA ASN A 207 -4.39 4.80 3.93
C ASN A 207 -4.48 5.04 5.44
N LEU A 208 -3.41 5.54 6.04
CA LEU A 208 -3.33 5.81 7.46
C LEU A 208 -3.62 7.28 7.77
N ALA A 209 -3.08 7.78 8.88
CA ALA A 209 -3.06 9.18 9.26
C ALA A 209 -1.85 9.91 8.64
N PRO A 210 -1.82 11.25 8.73
CA PRO A 210 -0.61 12.03 8.47
C PRO A 210 0.55 11.59 9.36
N GLU A 211 1.76 11.72 8.85
CA GLU A 211 2.97 11.29 9.55
C GLU A 211 3.14 11.95 10.92
N TRP A 212 2.88 13.25 11.03
CA TRP A 212 2.95 13.99 12.30
C TRP A 212 2.02 13.40 13.36
N TYR A 213 0.85 12.89 12.96
CA TYR A 213 -0.12 12.30 13.89
C TYR A 213 0.35 10.92 14.34
N LEU A 214 0.87 10.11 13.41
CA LEU A 214 1.46 8.81 13.72
C LEU A 214 2.64 8.95 14.69
N GLN A 215 3.49 9.96 14.49
CA GLN A 215 4.61 10.29 15.39
C GLN A 215 4.11 10.72 16.77
N ALA A 216 3.14 11.64 16.85
CA ALA A 216 2.57 12.10 18.12
C ALA A 216 1.93 10.95 18.93
N LYS A 217 1.34 9.96 18.24
CA LYS A 217 0.75 8.77 18.86
C LYS A 217 1.74 7.60 19.03
N ARG A 218 3.02 7.79 18.70
CA ARG A 218 4.08 6.76 18.80
C ARG A 218 3.80 5.49 17.95
N CYS A 219 3.05 5.62 16.86
CA CYS A 219 2.83 4.55 15.87
C CYS A 219 3.60 4.80 14.58
N ASN A 220 4.92 4.95 14.70
CA ASN A 220 5.78 5.11 13.53
C ASN A 220 5.76 3.83 12.69
N VAL A 221 5.48 3.99 11.40
CA VAL A 221 5.48 2.90 10.43
C VAL A 221 6.75 2.95 9.60
N SER A 222 7.36 1.79 9.37
CA SER A 222 8.53 1.64 8.52
C SER A 222 8.43 0.34 7.73
N THR A 223 9.12 0.28 6.59
CA THR A 223 9.27 -0.95 5.82
C THR A 223 9.88 -2.03 6.71
N GLY A 224 9.32 -3.24 6.64
CA GLY A 224 9.74 -4.39 7.42
C GLY A 224 9.05 -4.54 8.77
N PHE A 225 8.36 -3.51 9.28
CA PHE A 225 7.62 -3.62 10.54
C PHE A 225 6.40 -4.53 10.41
N TYR A 226 6.05 -5.19 11.51
CA TYR A 226 4.81 -5.96 11.60
C TYR A 226 3.69 -5.08 12.14
N VAL A 227 2.55 -5.11 11.46
CA VAL A 227 1.37 -4.32 11.82
C VAL A 227 0.13 -5.19 11.94
N LYS A 228 -0.82 -4.73 12.76
CA LYS A 228 -2.17 -5.29 12.84
C LYS A 228 -3.17 -4.19 13.12
N GLY A 229 -4.42 -4.33 12.71
CA GLY A 229 -5.42 -3.30 12.97
C GLY A 229 -6.77 -3.58 12.31
N THR A 230 -7.62 -2.56 12.31
CA THR A 230 -8.89 -2.56 11.60
C THR A 230 -8.86 -1.48 10.54
N SER A 231 -9.40 -1.77 9.36
CA SER A 231 -9.52 -0.86 8.24
C SER A 231 -10.93 -0.88 7.69
N PHE A 232 -11.32 0.17 6.98
CA PHE A 232 -12.56 0.24 6.23
C PHE A 232 -12.29 -0.13 4.77
N ASN A 233 -13.06 -1.09 4.27
CA ASN A 233 -13.06 -1.48 2.86
C ASN A 233 -14.33 -0.97 2.17
N GLU A 234 -14.19 -0.42 0.98
CA GLU A 234 -15.32 0.03 0.18
C GLU A 234 -16.07 -1.19 -0.39
N LEU A 235 -17.39 -1.21 -0.18
CA LEU A 235 -18.25 -2.28 -0.69
C LEU A 235 -18.19 -2.33 -2.22
N GLY A 236 -17.91 -3.51 -2.77
CA GLY A 236 -17.93 -3.75 -4.22
C GLY A 236 -16.62 -3.48 -4.96
N GLN A 237 -15.55 -3.07 -4.26
CA GLN A 237 -14.24 -2.83 -4.87
C GLN A 237 -13.13 -3.68 -4.21
N PRO A 238 -12.83 -4.90 -4.71
CA PRO A 238 -11.93 -5.84 -4.04
C PRO A 238 -10.47 -5.38 -3.95
N ASN A 239 -10.06 -4.39 -4.76
CA ASN A 239 -8.70 -3.84 -4.80
C ASN A 239 -8.65 -2.35 -4.43
N ALA A 240 -9.70 -1.81 -3.81
CA ALA A 240 -9.72 -0.41 -3.39
C ALA A 240 -8.72 -0.16 -2.25
N LEU A 241 -8.29 1.11 -2.16
CA LEU A 241 -7.50 1.62 -1.05
C LEU A 241 -8.30 1.46 0.25
N ARG A 242 -7.72 0.78 1.24
CA ARG A 242 -8.37 0.54 2.54
C ARG A 242 -8.04 1.68 3.50
N TYR A 243 -9.01 2.16 4.27
CA TYR A 243 -8.80 3.27 5.20
C TYR A 243 -8.59 2.76 6.61
N GLY A 244 -7.38 2.92 7.18
CA GLY A 244 -7.08 2.44 8.53
C GLY A 244 -7.97 3.12 9.59
N GLN A 245 -8.72 2.33 10.34
CA GLN A 245 -9.50 2.80 11.51
C GLN A 245 -8.61 2.81 12.75
N SER A 246 -7.90 1.71 12.97
CA SER A 246 -6.94 1.53 14.06
C SER A 246 -5.71 0.80 13.55
N LEU A 247 -4.57 1.03 14.20
CA LEU A 247 -3.30 0.43 13.83
C LEU A 247 -2.52 0.11 15.09
N SER A 248 -1.91 -1.07 15.12
CA SER A 248 -0.90 -1.43 16.10
C SER A 248 0.40 -1.80 15.40
N VAL A 249 1.48 -1.14 15.82
CA VAL A 249 2.83 -1.30 15.27
C VAL A 249 3.76 -1.58 16.43
N ASN A 250 4.47 -2.71 16.39
CA ASN A 250 5.38 -3.12 17.48
C ASN A 250 4.75 -3.06 18.89
N GLY A 251 3.46 -3.39 19.01
CA GLY A 251 2.73 -3.41 20.29
C GLY A 251 2.17 -2.05 20.75
N GLN A 252 2.55 -0.93 20.12
CA GLN A 252 1.86 0.35 20.31
C GLN A 252 0.50 0.29 19.61
N PHE A 253 -0.56 0.87 20.19
CA PHE A 253 -1.89 0.95 19.57
C PHE A 253 -2.27 2.41 19.32
N CYS A 254 -2.76 2.69 18.12
CA CYS A 254 -3.22 4.01 17.71
C CYS A 254 -4.58 3.93 17.03
N GLN A 255 -5.53 4.70 17.55
CA GLN A 255 -6.76 5.00 16.87
C GLN A 255 -6.50 6.08 15.81
N LEU A 256 -6.92 5.84 14.56
CA LEU A 256 -6.68 6.75 13.43
C LEU A 256 -7.98 7.47 13.04
N ARG A 257 -9.09 6.73 12.94
CA ARG A 257 -10.40 7.26 12.52
C ARG A 257 -11.51 6.81 13.45
N ASN A 258 -12.61 7.57 13.48
CA ASN A 258 -13.85 7.15 14.15
C ASN A 258 -14.69 6.22 13.26
N SER A 259 -15.89 5.84 13.71
CA SER A 259 -16.87 5.03 12.96
C SER A 259 -17.41 5.71 11.70
N HIS A 260 -17.31 7.05 11.61
CA HIS A 260 -17.73 7.85 10.45
C HIS A 260 -16.61 8.05 9.43
N MET A 261 -15.49 7.31 9.57
CA MET A 261 -14.26 7.45 8.77
C MET A 261 -13.55 8.80 8.89
N GLU A 262 -13.93 9.62 9.87
CA GLU A 262 -13.29 10.90 10.07
C GLU A 262 -11.96 10.72 10.80
N GLY A 263 -10.91 11.36 10.29
CA GLY A 263 -9.57 11.27 10.87
C GLY A 263 -9.50 12.04 12.19
N LEU A 264 -9.02 11.39 13.24
CA LEU A 264 -8.85 12.00 14.58
C LEU A 264 -7.79 13.11 14.64
N TRP A 265 -7.08 13.32 13.53
CA TRP A 265 -6.16 14.44 13.32
C TRP A 265 -6.85 15.70 12.78
N ASN A 266 -8.12 15.61 12.37
CA ASN A 266 -8.87 16.77 11.91
C ASN A 266 -9.38 17.56 13.13
N PRO A 267 -9.10 18.87 13.26
CA PRO A 267 -9.61 19.65 14.39
C PRO A 267 -11.14 19.66 14.46
N THR A 268 -11.85 19.60 13.33
CA THR A 268 -13.32 19.68 13.32
C THR A 268 -13.98 18.44 13.96
N THR A 269 -13.29 17.29 13.95
CA THR A 269 -13.84 16.04 14.50
C THR A 269 -13.75 15.97 16.03
N ARG A 270 -13.03 16.90 16.67
CA ARG A 270 -12.93 16.93 18.14
C ARG A 270 -14.21 17.40 18.83
N HIS A 271 -15.11 18.09 18.13
CA HIS A 271 -16.34 18.64 18.71
C HIS A 271 -17.52 17.67 18.77
N HIS A 272 -17.35 16.42 18.32
CA HIS A 272 -18.41 15.41 18.30
C HIS A 272 -18.14 14.18 19.18
N ALA A 273 -17.09 14.21 20.01
CA ALA A 273 -16.97 13.23 21.08
C ALA A 273 -18.10 13.49 22.10
N PRO A 274 -19.05 12.56 22.28
CA PRO A 274 -20.10 12.73 23.28
C PRO A 274 -19.48 12.53 24.67
N GLY A 275 -19.35 13.62 25.44
CA GLY A 275 -19.22 13.54 26.90
C GLY A 275 -17.82 13.55 27.50
N HIS A 276 -16.83 14.26 26.93
CA HIS A 276 -15.69 14.72 27.72
C HIS A 276 -15.79 16.24 27.89
N ASP A 277 -16.37 16.63 29.02
CA ASP A 277 -16.51 18.01 29.46
C ASP A 277 -15.12 18.67 29.53
N ALA A 278 -15.02 19.86 28.95
CA ALA A 278 -13.81 20.65 28.78
C ALA A 278 -13.27 21.28 30.09
N ASN A 279 -13.42 20.61 31.23
CA ASN A 279 -13.17 21.19 32.56
C ASN A 279 -11.96 20.61 33.31
N GLU A 280 -11.09 19.80 32.70
CA GLU A 280 -9.93 19.17 33.39
C GLU A 280 -8.56 19.68 32.91
N GLU A 281 -8.48 20.92 32.43
CA GLU A 281 -7.22 21.55 32.00
C GLU A 281 -6.94 22.90 32.69
N ALA A 282 -7.51 23.11 33.89
CA ALA A 282 -7.34 24.35 34.68
C ALA A 282 -6.65 24.18 36.05
N ASP A 283 -6.20 22.98 36.46
CA ASP A 283 -5.65 22.73 37.81
C ASP A 283 -4.15 22.36 37.83
N LEU A 284 -3.34 22.91 36.94
CA LEU A 284 -1.87 22.85 37.04
C LEU A 284 -1.23 24.21 36.68
N GLU A 285 -1.49 25.21 37.52
CA GLU A 285 -0.58 26.34 37.79
C GLU A 285 -0.27 26.42 39.28
#